data_AF-A0A538A1W4-F1
#
_entry.id   AF-A0A538A1W4-F1
#
_cell.length_a   1.000
_cell.length_b   1.000
_cell.length_c   1.000
_cell.angle_alpha   90.00
_cell.angle_beta   90.00
_cell.angle_gamma   90.00
#
_symmetry.space_group_name_H-M   'P 1'
#
loop_
_entity.id
_entity.type
_entity.pdbx_description
1 polymer ?
#
loop_
_entity_poly.entity_id
_entity_poly.type
_entity_poly.pdbx_seq_one_letter_code
_entity_poly.pdbx_strand_id
1 'polypeptide(L)' 'MPSFDLDIAYARSTEIDGEPVLVASLDHLIAMKEASGWQKDQYQAKEYGTLADEIRRRGN' A
#
# COMPACT_ATOMS: atom_id res chain seq x y z
N MET A 1 -6.45 -0.81 16.95
CA MET A 1 -6.34 -1.29 15.56
C MET A 1 -6.82 -0.17 14.66
N PRO A 2 -6.09 0.18 13.58
CA PRO A 2 -6.66 1.07 12.57
C PRO A 2 -7.89 0.39 11.95
N SER A 3 -8.98 1.14 11.79
CA SER A 3 -10.24 0.65 11.22
C SER A 3 -10.13 0.59 9.69
N PHE A 4 -10.54 -0.52 9.10
CA PHE A 4 -10.54 -0.75 7.64
C PHE A 4 -11.35 0.28 6.83
N ASP A 5 -12.23 1.06 7.47
CA ASP A 5 -13.11 2.04 6.81
C ASP A 5 -12.35 3.22 6.18
N LEU A 6 -11.17 3.59 6.70
CA LEU A 6 -10.34 4.67 6.12
C LEU A 6 -9.70 4.26 4.78
N ASP A 7 -9.45 2.96 4.60
CA ASP A 7 -8.75 2.43 3.42
C ASP A 7 -9.65 2.45 2.18
N ILE A 8 -10.97 2.31 2.36
CA ILE A 8 -11.95 2.32 1.26
C ILE A 8 -12.00 3.68 0.56
N ALA A 9 -11.81 4.78 1.30
CA ALA A 9 -11.88 6.14 0.75
C ALA A 9 -10.72 6.47 -0.22
N TYR A 10 -9.56 5.82 -0.06
CA TYR A 10 -8.40 5.98 -0.94
C TYR A 10 -8.15 4.78 -1.87
N ALA A 11 -8.93 3.71 -1.72
CA ALA A 11 -8.84 2.54 -2.58
C ALA A 11 -9.37 2.83 -3.99
N ARG A 12 -8.65 2.36 -5.00
CA ARG A 12 -9.14 2.29 -6.38
C ARG A 12 -9.69 0.90 -6.63
N SER A 13 -10.80 0.82 -7.36
CA SER A 13 -11.28 -0.46 -7.90
C SER A 13 -10.44 -0.84 -9.11
N THR A 14 -9.94 -2.07 -9.14
CA THR A 14 -9.26 -2.66 -10.29
C THR A 14 -9.74 -4.08 -10.50
N GLU A 15 -9.73 -4.56 -11.74
CA GLU A 15 -10.12 -5.92 -12.07
C GLU A 15 -8.88 -6.81 -12.09
N ILE A 16 -8.87 -7.88 -11.29
CA ILE A 16 -7.81 -8.90 -11.25
C ILE A 16 -8.50 -10.24 -11.46
N ASP A 17 -8.09 -10.98 -12.49
CA ASP A 17 -8.65 -12.29 -12.84
C ASP A 17 -10.19 -12.30 -13.00
N GLY A 18 -10.77 -11.19 -13.47
CA GLY A 18 -12.22 -11.05 -13.68
C GLY A 18 -13.00 -10.59 -12.44
N GLU A 19 -12.33 -10.42 -11.30
CA GLU A 19 -12.94 -10.02 -10.04
C GLU A 19 -12.61 -8.55 -9.70
N PRO A 20 -13.59 -7.74 -9.29
CA PRO A 20 -13.35 -6.39 -8.85
C PRO A 20 -12.71 -6.39 -7.45
N VAL A 21 -11.48 -5.86 -7.37
CA VAL A 21 -10.68 -5.78 -6.15
C VAL A 21 -10.40 -4.32 -5.81
N LEU A 22 -10.54 -3.98 -4.52
CA LEU A 22 -10.13 -2.69 -3.99
C LEU A 22 -8.62 -2.71 -3.71
N VAL A 23 -7.88 -1.85 -4.41
CA VAL A 23 -6.43 -1.70 -4.26
C VAL A 23 -6.09 -0.35 -3.65
N ALA A 24 -5.31 -0.37 -2.56
CA ALA A 24 -4.73 0.82 -1.97
C ALA A 24 -3.42 1.20 -2.71
N SER A 25 -3.07 2.49 -2.72
CA SER A 25 -1.77 2.91 -3.26
C SER A 25 -0.63 2.44 -2.36
N LEU A 26 0.54 2.24 -2.97
CA LEU A 26 1.74 1.78 -2.26
C LEU A 26 2.14 2.74 -1.13
N ASP A 27 2.03 4.05 -1.38
CA ASP A 27 2.26 5.10 -0.37
C ASP A 27 1.32 4.97 0.84
N HIS A 28 0.06 4.60 0.61
CA HIS A 28 -0.92 4.40 1.69
C HIS A 28 -0.59 3.16 2.52
N LEU A 29 -0.19 2.06 1.87
CA LEU A 29 0.25 0.85 2.56
C LEU A 29 1.51 1.11 3.41
N ILE A 30 2.45 1.91 2.92
CA ILE A 30 3.65 2.31 3.69
C ILE A 30 3.24 3.08 4.95
N ALA A 31 2.40 4.10 4.83
CA ALA A 31 1.94 4.90 5.96
C ALA A 31 1.21 4.06 7.03
N MET A 32 0.36 3.11 6.60
CA MET A 32 -0.31 2.19 7.53
C MET A 32 0.67 1.25 8.23
N LYS A 33 1.65 0.73 7.50
CA LYS A 33 2.67 -0.18 8.04
C LYS A 33 3.58 0.52 9.04
N GLU A 34 3.98 1.76 8.77
CA GLU A 34 4.71 2.60 9.71
C GLU A 34 3.89 2.90 10.98
N ALA A 35 2.60 3.20 10.82
CA ALA A 35 1.69 3.48 11.94
C ALA A 35 1.36 2.25 12.81
N SER A 36 1.54 1.03 12.30
CA SER A 36 1.25 -0.21 13.03
C SER A 36 2.18 -0.44 14.22
N GLY A 37 3.42 0.08 14.18
CA GLY A 37 4.42 -0.07 15.23
C GLY A 37 5.02 -1.48 15.38
N TRP A 38 4.66 -2.43 14.51
CA TRP A 38 5.18 -3.80 14.57
C TRP A 38 6.52 -3.89 13.84
N GLN A 39 7.49 -4.55 14.47
CA GLN A 39 8.86 -4.65 13.94
C GLN A 39 8.90 -5.30 12.54
N LYS A 40 8.02 -6.29 12.29
CA LYS A 40 7.84 -6.92 10.97
C LYS A 40 7.31 -5.94 9.92
N ASP A 41 6.42 -5.05 10.31
CA ASP A 41 5.80 -4.09 9.41
C ASP A 41 6.77 -2.94 9.05
N GLN A 42 7.72 -2.61 9.93
CA GLN A 42 8.81 -1.69 9.60
C GLN A 42 9.75 -2.23 8.52
N TYR A 43 10.04 -3.54 8.53
CA TYR A 43 10.78 -4.17 7.42
C TYR A 43 9.98 -4.11 6.12
N GLN A 44 8.68 -4.39 6.16
CA GLN A 44 7.83 -4.31 4.96
C GLN A 44 7.70 -2.88 4.41
N ALA A 45 7.58 -1.86 5.26
CA ALA A 45 7.56 -0.47 4.83
C ALA A 45 8.83 -0.08 4.04
N LYS A 46 9.99 -0.55 4.47
CA LYS A 46 11.27 -0.31 3.77
C LYS A 46 11.34 -0.99 2.41
N GLU A 47 10.85 -2.22 2.31
CA GLU A 47 10.75 -2.95 1.03
C GLU A 47 9.78 -2.25 0.07
N TYR A 48 8.62 -1.82 0.57
CA TYR A 48 7.63 -1.08 -0.22
C TYR A 48 8.14 0.29 -0.68
N GLY A 49 8.92 1.00 0.14
CA GLY A 49 9.57 2.25 -0.27
C GLY A 49 10.54 2.05 -1.43
N THR A 50 11.32 0.96 -1.39
CA THR A 50 12.27 0.62 -2.47
C THR A 50 11.54 0.31 -3.77
N LEU A 51 10.41 -0.39 -3.70
CA LEU A 51 9.51 -0.65 -4.85
C LEU A 51 8.90 0.64 -5.40
N ALA A 52 8.46 1.56 -4.53
CA ALA A 52 7.90 2.85 -4.93
C ALA A 52 8.91 3.67 -5.76
N ASP A 53 10.16 3.73 -5.28
CA ASP A 53 11.25 4.45 -5.95
C ASP A 53 11.62 3.84 -7.30
N GLU A 54 11.59 2.50 -7.42
CA GLU A 54 11.83 1.81 -8.68
C GLU A 54 10.72 2.05 -9.70
N ILE A 55 9.45 2.01 -9.27
CA ILE A 55 8.30 2.31 -10.13
C ILE A 55 8.36 3.76 -10.63
N ARG A 56 8.69 4.72 -9.76
CA ARG A 56 8.87 6.12 -10.16
C ARG A 56 9.99 6.29 -11.17
N ARG A 57 11.12 5.58 -11.02
CA ARG A 57 12.23 5.62 -11.98
C ARG A 57 11.89 5.05 -13.35
N ARG A 58 10.99 4.06 -13.44
CA ARG A 58 10.58 3.45 -14.72
C ARG A 58 9.46 4.20 -15.44
N GLY A 59 8.72 5.03 -14.72
CA GLY A 59 7.62 5.84 -15.29
C GLY A 59 8.06 7.16 -15.92
N ASN A 60 9.36 7.47 -15.92
CA ASN A 60 9.98 8.67 -16.51
C ASN A 60 11.08 8.27 -17.50
#